data_AF-A0A2E8BB37-F1
#
_entry.id   AF-A0A2E8BB37-F1
#
_cell.length_a   1.000
_cell.length_b   1.000
_cell.length_c   1.000
_cell.angle_alpha   90.00
_cell.angle_beta   90.00
_cell.angle_gamma   90.00
#
_symmetry.space_group_name_H-M   'P 1'
#
loop_
_entity.id
_entity.type
_entity.pdbx_description
1 polymer ?
#
loop_
_entity_poly.entity_id
_entity_poly.type
_entity_poly.pdbx_seq_one_letter_code
_entity_poly.pdbx_strand_id
1 'polypeptide(L)'
;MGIIELDAYVLIISGVDRWSFIDGLSTNKVEQSCSTVLTDKKAKIIDVIDVVEVGENCAVVGYGPYKENVLNHFQPRILQQKVSIRDVTSLNCVYASTKPFPQKEGATVSQSYLGWIVITSQSKPLVSTLSEAEFTDYRTRNLIPYQGYEITPKVNPFNCGLEGLVHQSKGCYIGQEILTRMRSRGQMGKQLMQVSKGAEDAISVGDEFALVIRRTAV
;
A
#
# COMPACT_ATOMS: atom_id res chain seq x y z
N MET A 1 -6.08 21.02 4.58
CA MET A 1 -6.13 19.70 3.93
C MET A 1 -4.84 19.61 3.14
N GLY A 2 -3.95 18.70 3.53
CA GLY A 2 -2.68 18.52 2.82
C GLY A 2 -2.87 17.51 1.70
N ILE A 3 -2.37 17.81 0.51
CA ILE A 3 -2.41 16.94 -0.67
C ILE A 3 -1.01 16.88 -1.26
N ILE A 4 -0.55 15.68 -1.60
CA ILE A 4 0.71 15.45 -2.30
C ILE A 4 0.50 14.48 -3.45
N GLU A 5 1.13 14.75 -4.58
CA GLU A 5 1.17 13.84 -5.72
C GLU A 5 2.11 12.66 -5.41
N LEU A 6 1.70 11.45 -5.77
CA LEU A 6 2.47 10.23 -5.54
C LEU A 6 3.07 9.72 -6.84
N ASP A 7 4.29 9.19 -6.77
CA ASP A 7 4.84 8.32 -7.81
C ASP A 7 4.15 6.96 -7.74
N ALA A 8 3.01 6.84 -8.43
CA ALA A 8 2.15 5.68 -8.37
C ALA A 8 1.80 5.15 -9.76
N TYR A 9 1.57 3.84 -9.85
CA TYR A 9 0.95 3.24 -11.02
C TYR A 9 -0.56 3.05 -10.79
N VAL A 10 -1.31 2.96 -11.89
CA VAL A 10 -2.75 2.66 -11.86
C VAL A 10 -3.06 1.56 -12.86
N LEU A 11 -3.51 0.41 -12.38
CA LEU A 11 -3.98 -0.72 -13.19
C LEU A 11 -5.49 -0.85 -13.06
N ILE A 12 -6.19 -1.07 -14.16
CA ILE A 12 -7.60 -1.48 -14.14
C ILE A 12 -7.67 -2.99 -14.28
N ILE A 13 -8.32 -3.63 -13.31
CA ILE A 13 -8.66 -5.04 -13.32
C ILE A 13 -10.15 -5.17 -13.62
N SER A 14 -10.45 -5.83 -14.73
CA SER A 14 -11.81 -6.10 -15.20
C SER A 14 -12.09 -7.60 -15.21
N GLY A 15 -13.37 -7.96 -15.18
CA GLY A 15 -13.81 -9.36 -15.26
C GLY A 15 -14.63 -9.81 -14.06
N VAL A 16 -15.26 -10.98 -14.22
CA VAL A 16 -16.18 -11.55 -13.21
C VAL A 16 -15.44 -12.02 -11.96
N ASP A 17 -14.17 -12.44 -12.10
CA ASP A 17 -13.37 -12.99 -11.01
C ASP A 17 -12.46 -11.95 -10.34
N ARG A 18 -12.59 -10.66 -10.66
CA ARG A 18 -11.67 -9.59 -10.21
C ARG A 18 -11.45 -9.53 -8.70
N TRP A 19 -12.52 -9.68 -7.91
CA TRP A 19 -12.44 -9.62 -6.45
C TRP A 19 -11.72 -10.85 -5.89
N SER A 20 -12.12 -12.05 -6.33
CA SER A 20 -11.44 -13.29 -5.94
C SER A 20 -9.98 -13.35 -6.39
N PHE A 21 -9.65 -12.74 -7.53
CA PHE A 21 -8.29 -12.62 -8.04
C PHE A 21 -7.40 -11.84 -7.09
N ILE A 22 -7.82 -10.62 -6.77
CA ILE A 22 -7.06 -9.71 -5.90
C ILE A 22 -7.05 -10.25 -4.47
N ASP A 23 -8.17 -10.78 -3.98
CA ASP A 23 -8.27 -11.38 -2.66
C ASP A 23 -7.28 -12.55 -2.51
N GLY A 24 -7.21 -13.49 -3.46
CA GLY A 24 -6.29 -14.63 -3.40
C GLY A 24 -4.79 -14.27 -3.47
N LEU A 25 -4.48 -13.02 -3.76
CA LEU A 25 -3.13 -12.45 -3.81
C LEU A 25 -2.81 -11.53 -2.63
N SER A 26 -3.84 -11.16 -1.88
CA SER A 26 -3.81 -10.15 -0.82
C SER A 26 -3.69 -10.78 0.56
N THR A 27 -2.96 -10.10 1.43
CA THR A 27 -2.76 -10.50 2.83
C THR A 27 -4.00 -10.28 3.72
N ASN A 28 -4.91 -9.38 3.36
CA ASN A 28 -6.23 -9.20 3.97
C ASN A 28 -7.37 -9.47 2.98
N LYS A 29 -8.61 -9.48 3.49
CA LYS A 29 -9.81 -9.68 2.67
C LYS A 29 -10.05 -8.48 1.76
N VAL A 30 -10.28 -8.74 0.47
CA VAL A 30 -10.55 -7.71 -0.53
C VAL A 30 -11.92 -7.96 -1.16
N GLU A 31 -12.95 -7.42 -0.50
CA GLU A 31 -14.36 -7.51 -0.93
C GLU A 31 -14.91 -6.14 -1.38
N GLN A 32 -14.19 -5.07 -1.05
CA GLN A 32 -14.51 -3.69 -1.36
C GLN A 32 -13.21 -2.87 -1.44
N SER A 33 -13.31 -1.56 -1.65
CA SER A 33 -12.14 -0.68 -1.64
C SER A 33 -11.37 -0.76 -0.33
N CYS A 34 -10.08 -1.07 -0.39
CA CYS A 34 -9.20 -1.19 0.78
C CYS A 34 -7.71 -1.17 0.39
N SER A 35 -6.85 -0.88 1.36
CA SER A 35 -5.41 -1.15 1.26
C SER A 35 -5.11 -2.62 1.56
N THR A 36 -4.13 -3.19 0.87
CA THR A 36 -3.65 -4.56 1.07
C THR A 36 -2.16 -4.66 0.79
N VAL A 37 -1.51 -5.67 1.36
CA VAL A 37 -0.11 -6.00 1.04
C VAL A 37 -0.05 -7.23 0.15
N LEU A 38 0.73 -7.14 -0.92
CA LEU A 38 1.12 -8.27 -1.75
C LEU A 38 2.45 -8.83 -1.23
N THR A 39 2.53 -10.15 -1.07
CA THR A 39 3.73 -10.81 -0.54
C THR A 39 4.25 -11.92 -1.44
N ASP A 40 5.56 -12.13 -1.43
CA ASP A 40 6.20 -13.26 -2.09
C ASP A 40 6.13 -14.54 -1.24
N LYS A 41 6.65 -15.65 -1.80
CA LYS A 41 6.67 -16.95 -1.11
C LYS A 41 7.48 -16.96 0.20
N LYS A 42 8.36 -15.97 0.40
CA LYS A 42 9.17 -15.75 1.60
C LYS A 42 8.53 -14.73 2.56
N ALA A 43 7.26 -14.37 2.32
CA ALA A 43 6.51 -13.35 3.05
C ALA A 43 7.14 -11.95 3.01
N LYS A 44 7.93 -11.65 1.98
CA LYS A 44 8.47 -10.31 1.73
C LYS A 44 7.50 -9.48 0.91
N ILE A 45 7.46 -8.18 1.19
CA ILE A 45 6.56 -7.26 0.51
C ILE A 45 6.97 -7.15 -0.96
N ILE A 46 6.01 -7.36 -1.85
CA ILE A 46 6.15 -7.02 -3.27
C ILE A 46 5.72 -5.57 -3.46
N ASP A 47 4.54 -5.24 -2.93
CA ASP A 47 3.99 -3.89 -2.93
C ASP A 47 2.88 -3.78 -1.88
N VAL A 48 2.54 -2.56 -1.49
CA VAL A 48 1.35 -2.21 -0.72
C VAL A 48 0.47 -1.41 -1.66
N ILE A 49 -0.70 -1.96 -1.94
CA ILE A 49 -1.60 -1.45 -2.96
C ILE A 49 -2.91 -1.01 -2.34
N ASP A 50 -3.54 -0.02 -2.96
CA ASP A 50 -4.91 0.37 -2.74
C ASP A 50 -5.77 -0.20 -3.86
N VAL A 51 -6.75 -1.01 -3.48
CA VAL A 51 -7.78 -1.54 -4.37
C VAL A 51 -8.97 -0.61 -4.25
N VAL A 52 -9.44 -0.07 -5.37
CA VAL A 52 -10.52 0.93 -5.41
C VAL A 52 -11.58 0.47 -6.39
N GLU A 53 -12.82 0.37 -5.93
CA GLU A 53 -13.96 0.06 -6.79
C GLU A 53 -14.27 1.23 -7.75
N VAL A 54 -14.34 0.93 -9.05
CA VAL A 54 -14.61 1.91 -10.11
C VAL A 54 -15.63 1.32 -11.09
N GLY A 55 -16.91 1.58 -10.83
CA GLY A 55 -18.01 0.99 -11.58
C GLY A 55 -17.98 -0.53 -11.47
N GLU A 56 -17.90 -1.24 -12.61
CA GLU A 56 -17.80 -2.70 -12.65
C GLU A 56 -16.36 -3.24 -12.54
N ASN A 57 -15.38 -2.35 -12.40
CA ASN A 57 -13.96 -2.71 -12.37
C ASN A 57 -13.32 -2.38 -11.02
N CYS A 58 -12.10 -2.86 -10.82
CA CYS A 58 -11.24 -2.46 -9.71
C CYS A 58 -10.03 -1.71 -10.24
N ALA A 59 -9.75 -0.52 -9.73
CA ALA A 59 -8.46 0.13 -9.89
C ALA A 59 -7.50 -0.37 -8.81
N VAL A 60 -6.30 -0.76 -9.20
CA VAL A 60 -5.19 -1.09 -8.31
C VAL A 60 -4.15 0.01 -8.41
N VAL A 61 -3.91 0.68 -7.30
CA VAL A 61 -2.94 1.75 -7.16
C VAL A 61 -1.81 1.29 -6.26
N GLY A 62 -0.57 1.43 -6.71
CA GLY A 62 0.61 1.05 -5.92
C GLY A 62 1.79 1.94 -6.24
N TYR A 63 2.97 1.60 -5.72
CA TYR A 63 4.16 2.43 -5.89
C TYR A 63 4.78 2.27 -7.28
N GLY A 64 4.96 3.37 -8.01
CA GLY A 64 5.39 3.39 -9.41
C GLY A 64 6.57 2.45 -9.71
N PRO A 65 7.68 2.53 -8.97
CA PRO A 65 8.85 1.66 -9.13
C PRO A 65 8.60 0.16 -8.97
N TYR A 66 7.50 -0.26 -8.33
CA TYR A 66 7.14 -1.68 -8.11
C TYR A 66 6.10 -2.21 -9.08
N LYS A 67 5.66 -1.40 -10.07
CA LYS A 67 4.68 -1.81 -11.08
C LYS A 67 5.03 -3.13 -11.76
N GLU A 68 6.26 -3.27 -12.24
CA GLU A 68 6.70 -4.50 -12.92
C GLU A 68 6.74 -5.71 -11.98
N ASN A 69 7.09 -5.51 -10.70
CA ASN A 69 7.03 -6.58 -9.70
C ASN A 69 5.59 -7.06 -9.49
N VAL A 70 4.63 -6.14 -9.44
CA VAL A 70 3.19 -6.45 -9.30
C VAL A 70 2.64 -7.14 -10.55
N LEU A 71 2.96 -6.64 -11.74
CA LEU A 71 2.55 -7.29 -12.99
C LEU A 71 3.07 -8.72 -13.10
N ASN A 72 4.36 -8.95 -12.78
CA ASN A 72 4.95 -10.29 -12.75
C ASN A 72 4.33 -11.18 -11.66
N HIS A 73 3.84 -10.61 -10.57
CA HIS A 73 3.11 -11.35 -9.54
C HIS A 73 1.71 -11.76 -10.00
N PHE A 74 1.04 -10.89 -10.77
CA PHE A 74 -0.32 -11.08 -11.27
C PHE A 74 -0.39 -12.03 -12.47
N GLN A 75 0.53 -11.88 -13.45
CA GLN A 75 0.52 -12.60 -14.73
C GLN A 75 0.31 -14.12 -14.62
N PRO A 76 1.01 -14.89 -13.77
CA PRO A 76 0.87 -16.34 -13.71
C PRO A 76 -0.54 -16.81 -13.31
N ARG A 77 -1.31 -15.95 -12.64
CA ARG A 77 -2.63 -16.28 -12.11
C ARG A 77 -3.79 -15.83 -13.00
N ILE A 78 -3.54 -14.91 -13.93
CA ILE A 78 -4.55 -14.48 -14.91
C ILE A 78 -5.03 -15.67 -15.74
N LEU A 79 -4.13 -16.60 -16.12
CA LEU A 79 -4.47 -17.75 -16.97
C LEU A 79 -5.56 -18.66 -16.39
N GLN A 80 -5.78 -18.62 -15.08
CA GLN A 80 -6.73 -19.48 -14.37
C GLN A 80 -8.05 -18.78 -14.05
N GLN A 81 -8.18 -17.49 -14.38
CA GLN A 81 -9.31 -16.65 -13.96
C GLN A 81 -9.80 -15.76 -15.10
N LYS A 82 -11.10 -15.43 -15.11
CA LYS A 82 -11.68 -14.54 -16.12
C LYS A 82 -11.44 -13.09 -15.76
N VAL A 83 -10.17 -12.67 -15.78
CA VAL A 83 -9.72 -11.31 -15.50
C VAL A 83 -8.87 -10.75 -16.63
N SER A 84 -8.93 -9.44 -16.82
CA SER A 84 -8.01 -8.69 -17.68
C SER A 84 -7.40 -7.53 -16.90
N ILE A 85 -6.15 -7.21 -17.19
CA ILE A 85 -5.41 -6.12 -16.54
C ILE A 85 -4.99 -5.13 -17.61
N ARG A 86 -5.30 -3.86 -17.39
CA ARG A 86 -4.93 -2.75 -18.27
C ARG A 86 -4.14 -1.71 -17.49
N ASP A 87 -2.96 -1.36 -17.97
CA ASP A 87 -2.20 -0.23 -17.44
C ASP A 87 -2.81 1.08 -17.95
N VAL A 88 -3.24 1.95 -17.01
CA VAL A 88 -3.78 3.29 -17.28
C VAL A 88 -2.98 4.36 -16.52
N THR A 89 -1.77 4.04 -16.07
CA THR A 89 -0.91 4.92 -15.29
C THR A 89 -0.70 6.26 -16.00
N SER A 90 -0.39 6.23 -17.30
CA SER A 90 -0.15 7.47 -18.07
C SER A 90 -1.39 8.35 -18.25
N LEU A 91 -2.58 7.87 -17.92
CA LEU A 91 -3.83 8.63 -18.05
C LEU A 91 -4.27 9.26 -16.73
N ASN A 92 -3.62 8.91 -15.61
CA ASN A 92 -4.06 9.27 -14.27
C ASN A 92 -2.93 9.89 -13.45
N CYS A 93 -3.30 10.79 -12.56
CA CYS A 93 -2.49 11.27 -11.46
C CYS A 93 -3.06 10.71 -10.16
N VAL A 94 -2.18 10.37 -9.22
CA VAL A 94 -2.56 9.83 -7.91
C VAL A 94 -2.03 10.76 -6.84
N TYR A 95 -2.87 11.06 -5.86
CA TYR A 95 -2.53 11.92 -4.74
C TYR A 95 -2.86 11.23 -3.41
N ALA A 96 -2.08 11.52 -2.38
CA ALA A 96 -2.47 11.26 -1.00
C ALA A 96 -3.04 12.54 -0.38
N SER A 97 -4.13 12.42 0.38
CA SER A 97 -4.64 13.48 1.24
C SER A 97 -4.64 13.07 2.72
N THR A 98 -4.17 13.98 3.56
CA THR A 98 -4.08 13.79 5.02
C THR A 98 -5.41 13.98 5.75
N LYS A 99 -6.45 14.41 5.03
CA LYS A 99 -7.82 14.58 5.53
C LYS A 99 -8.81 14.03 4.50
N PRO A 100 -10.06 13.71 4.90
CA PRO A 100 -11.09 13.32 3.94
C PRO A 100 -11.18 14.33 2.79
N PHE A 101 -10.99 13.86 1.57
CA PHE A 101 -11.07 14.69 0.37
C PHE A 101 -12.54 14.78 -0.07
N PRO A 102 -13.08 15.98 -0.32
CA PRO A 102 -14.46 16.13 -0.74
C PRO A 102 -14.68 15.45 -2.09
N GLN A 103 -15.82 14.79 -2.26
CA GLN A 103 -16.17 14.17 -3.52
C GLN A 103 -16.20 15.25 -4.62
N LYS A 104 -15.45 15.03 -5.70
CA LYS A 104 -15.30 15.97 -6.80
C LYS A 104 -15.55 15.25 -8.12
N GLU A 105 -16.27 15.88 -9.02
CA GLU A 105 -16.55 15.32 -10.34
C GLU A 105 -15.23 15.02 -11.09
N GLY A 106 -15.10 13.79 -11.58
CA GLY A 106 -13.88 13.32 -12.26
C GLY A 106 -12.72 12.92 -11.34
N ALA A 107 -12.95 12.85 -10.03
CA ALA A 107 -12.01 12.29 -9.06
C ALA A 107 -12.58 11.02 -8.41
N THR A 108 -11.78 9.97 -8.34
CA THR A 108 -12.08 8.77 -7.55
C THR A 108 -11.34 8.89 -6.22
N VAL A 109 -12.06 8.76 -5.11
CA VAL A 109 -11.51 8.91 -3.76
C VAL A 109 -11.74 7.62 -2.98
N SER A 110 -10.71 7.13 -2.31
CA SER A 110 -10.81 5.95 -1.44
C SER A 110 -9.98 6.14 -0.18
N GLN A 111 -10.43 5.54 0.92
CA GLN A 111 -9.61 5.43 2.12
C GLN A 111 -8.42 4.51 1.87
N SER A 112 -7.26 4.88 2.42
CA SER A 112 -5.99 4.17 2.31
C SER A 112 -5.27 4.16 3.66
N TYR A 113 -4.28 3.29 3.82
CA TYR A 113 -3.35 3.32 4.96
C TYR A 113 -2.55 4.64 5.04
N LEU A 114 -2.42 5.38 3.93
CA LEU A 114 -1.81 6.71 3.88
C LEU A 114 -2.77 7.86 4.27
N GLY A 115 -4.04 7.55 4.55
CA GLY A 115 -5.12 8.52 4.72
C GLY A 115 -6.17 8.34 3.63
N TRP A 116 -6.10 9.17 2.60
CA TRP A 116 -7.02 9.10 1.45
C TRP A 116 -6.24 9.12 0.14
N ILE A 117 -6.52 8.18 -0.75
CA ILE A 117 -6.03 8.21 -2.12
C ILE A 117 -7.05 8.93 -2.99
N VAL A 118 -6.57 9.84 -3.83
CA VAL A 118 -7.36 10.57 -4.82
C VAL A 118 -6.75 10.29 -6.19
N ILE A 119 -7.55 9.74 -7.10
CA ILE A 119 -7.16 9.44 -8.48
C ILE A 119 -7.90 10.43 -9.37
N THR A 120 -7.16 11.17 -10.22
CA THR A 120 -7.74 12.08 -11.20
C THR A 120 -7.18 11.81 -12.58
N SER A 121 -7.90 12.23 -13.62
CA SER A 121 -7.35 12.26 -14.98
C SER A 121 -6.13 13.16 -15.07
N GLN A 122 -5.12 12.77 -15.85
CA GLN A 122 -3.96 13.60 -16.16
C GLN A 122 -4.36 14.92 -16.86
N SER A 123 -5.51 14.94 -17.54
CA SER A 123 -6.06 16.16 -18.15
C SER A 123 -6.62 17.17 -17.15
N LYS A 124 -6.81 16.78 -15.88
CA LYS A 124 -7.35 17.63 -14.80
C LYS A 124 -6.59 17.32 -13.49
N PRO A 125 -5.28 17.60 -13.42
CA PRO A 125 -4.48 17.29 -12.24
C PRO A 125 -4.93 18.14 -11.05
N LEU A 126 -4.65 17.64 -9.84
CA LEU A 126 -4.75 18.43 -8.62
C LEU A 126 -3.46 19.20 -8.37
N VAL A 127 -3.55 20.23 -7.55
CA VAL A 127 -2.38 21.00 -7.10
C VAL A 127 -1.97 20.47 -5.74
N SER A 128 -0.73 19.98 -5.65
CA SER A 128 -0.13 19.58 -4.38
C SER A 128 -0.02 20.79 -3.45
N THR A 129 -0.45 20.61 -2.21
CA THR A 129 -0.38 21.62 -1.14
C THR A 129 0.62 21.27 -0.06
N LEU A 130 1.17 20.06 -0.08
CA LEU A 130 2.28 19.62 0.76
C LEU A 130 3.54 19.46 -0.07
N SER A 131 4.66 19.82 0.53
CA SER A 131 5.99 19.36 0.14
C SER A 131 6.27 17.94 0.65
N GLU A 132 7.29 17.30 0.09
CA GLU A 132 7.80 16.00 0.55
C GLU A 132 8.21 16.00 2.04
N ALA A 133 8.77 17.12 2.51
CA ALA A 133 9.19 17.30 3.90
C ALA A 133 7.97 17.33 4.84
N GLU A 134 6.95 18.13 4.52
CA GLU A 134 5.71 18.20 5.30
C GLU A 134 4.93 16.88 5.27
N PHE A 135 4.95 16.16 4.14
CA PHE A 135 4.35 14.85 4.05
C PHE A 135 5.10 13.82 4.91
N THR A 136 6.44 13.84 4.89
CA THR A 136 7.27 12.99 5.75
C THR A 136 7.03 13.30 7.24
N ASP A 137 6.91 14.56 7.58
CA ASP A 137 6.59 15.02 8.93
C ASP A 137 5.19 14.55 9.39
N TYR A 138 4.18 14.62 8.52
CA TYR A 138 2.88 14.00 8.77
C TYR A 138 2.97 12.48 8.98
N ARG A 139 3.68 11.76 8.10
CA ARG A 139 3.83 10.30 8.19
C ARG A 139 4.52 9.89 9.48
N THR A 140 5.62 10.55 9.83
CA THR A 140 6.39 10.24 11.02
C THR A 140 5.57 10.47 12.28
N ARG A 141 4.80 11.57 12.38
CA ARG A 141 3.88 11.84 13.52
C ARG A 141 2.76 10.80 13.68
N ASN A 142 2.33 10.18 12.59
CA ASN A 142 1.18 9.25 12.61
C ASN A 142 1.60 7.77 12.52
N LEU A 143 2.91 7.46 12.63
CA LEU A 143 3.44 6.10 12.49
C LEU A 143 3.05 5.43 11.16
N ILE A 144 3.05 6.22 10.08
CA ILE A 144 2.66 5.75 8.74
C ILE A 144 3.92 5.38 7.93
N PRO A 145 4.15 4.10 7.64
CA PRO A 145 5.28 3.66 6.82
C PRO A 145 5.11 4.11 5.36
N TYR A 146 6.20 4.28 4.61
CA TYR A 146 6.12 4.64 3.19
C TYR A 146 7.00 3.79 2.29
N GLN A 147 6.59 3.69 1.04
CA GLN A 147 7.24 2.94 -0.01
C GLN A 147 8.61 3.52 -0.35
N GLY A 148 9.60 2.65 -0.48
CA GLY A 148 11.00 3.06 -0.67
C GLY A 148 11.73 3.44 0.63
N TYR A 149 11.02 3.62 1.73
CA TYR A 149 11.57 3.92 3.06
C TYR A 149 11.41 2.72 4.00
N GLU A 150 10.36 2.71 4.83
CA GLU A 150 10.08 1.61 5.76
C GLU A 150 9.51 0.38 5.05
N ILE A 151 8.83 0.58 3.92
CA ILE A 151 8.25 -0.47 3.10
C ILE A 151 9.23 -0.76 1.95
N THR A 152 9.86 -1.94 2.01
CA THR A 152 10.81 -2.40 1.01
C THR A 152 10.69 -3.91 0.78
N PRO A 153 11.21 -4.45 -0.33
CA PRO A 153 11.25 -5.90 -0.57
C PRO A 153 12.09 -6.70 0.44
N LYS A 154 12.80 -6.04 1.36
CA LYS A 154 13.62 -6.70 2.39
C LYS A 154 12.81 -7.01 3.67
N VAL A 155 11.67 -6.36 3.86
CA VAL A 155 10.85 -6.48 5.07
C VAL A 155 9.58 -7.30 4.81
N ASN A 156 8.94 -7.76 5.88
CA ASN A 156 7.59 -8.33 5.85
C ASN A 156 6.58 -7.33 6.48
N PRO A 157 5.26 -7.53 6.31
CA PRO A 157 4.25 -6.61 6.83
C PRO A 157 4.36 -6.33 8.34
N PHE A 158 4.77 -7.31 9.15
CA PHE A 158 4.91 -7.13 10.60
C PHE A 158 6.11 -6.23 10.97
N ASN A 159 7.13 -6.18 10.12
CA ASN A 159 8.32 -5.36 10.39
C ASN A 159 8.09 -3.87 10.18
N CYS A 160 7.17 -3.50 9.30
CA CYS A 160 6.94 -2.12 8.90
C CYS A 160 5.56 -1.59 9.32
N GLY A 161 4.93 -2.15 10.35
CA GLY A 161 3.70 -1.60 10.92
C GLY A 161 2.42 -1.89 10.12
N LEU A 162 2.47 -2.80 9.14
CA LEU A 162 1.34 -3.19 8.29
C LEU A 162 0.60 -4.44 8.82
N GLU A 163 0.76 -4.75 10.11
CA GLU A 163 0.12 -5.90 10.74
C GLU A 163 -1.41 -5.89 10.60
N GLY A 164 -2.03 -4.70 10.65
CA GLY A 164 -3.46 -4.52 10.48
C GLY A 164 -3.98 -4.87 9.08
N LEU A 165 -3.09 -4.95 8.08
CA LEU A 165 -3.40 -5.37 6.72
C LEU A 165 -3.18 -6.87 6.49
N VAL A 166 -2.89 -7.65 7.54
CA VAL A 166 -2.73 -9.10 7.45
C VAL A 166 -3.86 -9.80 8.20
N HIS A 167 -4.77 -10.43 7.44
CA HIS A 167 -5.92 -11.13 8.00
C HIS A 167 -5.52 -12.56 8.43
N GLN A 168 -5.81 -12.90 9.68
CA GLN A 168 -5.32 -14.13 10.31
C GLN A 168 -5.94 -15.40 9.71
N SER A 169 -7.23 -15.34 9.42
CA SER A 169 -8.06 -16.51 9.10
C SER A 169 -8.68 -16.44 7.70
N LYS A 170 -8.12 -15.65 6.78
CA LYS A 170 -8.61 -15.62 5.40
C LYS A 170 -8.10 -16.82 4.62
N GLY A 171 -8.69 -17.04 3.45
CA GLY A 171 -8.25 -18.07 2.51
C GLY A 171 -6.76 -17.93 2.13
N CYS A 172 -6.24 -18.98 1.50
CA CYS A 172 -4.81 -19.10 1.18
C CYS A 172 -4.30 -17.93 0.33
N TYR A 173 -3.22 -17.29 0.77
CA TYR A 173 -2.47 -16.29 0.01
C TYR A 173 -0.97 -16.55 0.05
N ILE A 174 -0.21 -15.95 -0.87
CA ILE A 174 1.23 -16.20 -1.02
C ILE A 174 1.98 -15.69 0.22
N GLY A 175 2.70 -16.57 0.92
CA GLY A 175 3.49 -16.21 2.10
C GLY A 175 2.74 -16.31 3.44
N GLN A 176 1.46 -16.72 3.43
CA GLN A 176 0.64 -16.86 4.64
C GLN A 176 1.24 -17.80 5.69
N GLU A 177 1.78 -18.95 5.29
CA GLU A 177 2.33 -19.94 6.22
C GLU A 177 3.45 -19.34 7.08
N ILE A 178 4.34 -18.57 6.47
CA ILE A 178 5.45 -17.91 7.15
C ILE A 178 4.92 -16.85 8.12
N LEU A 179 3.99 -15.98 7.67
CA LEU A 179 3.41 -14.94 8.53
C LEU A 179 2.66 -15.55 9.72
N THR A 180 1.86 -16.60 9.49
CA THR A 180 1.12 -17.30 10.54
C THR A 180 2.07 -17.92 11.56
N ARG A 181 3.16 -18.56 11.10
CA ARG A 181 4.19 -19.14 11.95
C ARG A 181 4.98 -18.10 12.75
N MET A 182 5.27 -16.93 12.16
CA MET A 182 5.95 -15.84 12.86
C MET A 182 5.08 -15.32 14.00
N ARG A 183 3.77 -15.12 13.75
CA ARG A 183 2.83 -14.64 14.76
C ARG A 183 2.62 -15.65 15.88
N SER A 184 2.41 -16.94 15.57
CA SER A 184 2.18 -17.97 16.60
C SER A 184 3.35 -18.18 17.55
N ARG A 185 4.57 -17.86 17.12
CA ARG A 185 5.79 -17.96 17.94
C ARG A 185 6.12 -16.66 18.70
N GLY A 186 5.34 -15.60 18.52
CA GLY A 186 5.68 -14.26 19.02
C GLY A 186 6.97 -13.69 18.41
N GLN A 187 7.47 -14.27 17.31
CA GLN A 187 8.75 -13.91 16.68
C GLN A 187 8.52 -12.92 15.54
N MET A 188 7.87 -11.80 15.84
CA MET A 188 7.67 -10.73 14.85
C MET A 188 8.99 -10.00 14.53
N GLY A 189 9.96 -10.07 15.44
CA GLY A 189 11.33 -9.64 15.20
C GLY A 189 11.47 -8.13 15.28
N LYS A 190 11.76 -7.48 14.15
CA LYS A 190 11.80 -6.02 14.09
C LYS A 190 10.39 -5.46 13.92
N GLN A 191 10.16 -4.26 14.40
CA GLN A 191 8.90 -3.53 14.28
C GLN A 191 9.15 -2.06 13.97
N LEU A 192 8.18 -1.44 13.30
CA LEU A 192 8.14 0.00 13.05
C LEU A 192 7.92 0.72 14.37
N MET A 193 8.72 1.74 14.66
CA MET A 193 8.59 2.57 15.84
C MET A 193 8.74 4.05 15.47
N GLN A 194 8.00 4.89 16.19
CA GLN A 194 8.19 6.33 16.20
C GLN A 194 9.17 6.69 17.32
N VAL A 195 10.18 7.49 17.00
CA VAL A 195 11.19 7.99 17.93
C VAL A 195 11.39 9.49 17.72
N SER A 196 12.13 10.17 18.58
CA SER A 196 12.50 11.58 18.36
C SER A 196 13.46 11.73 17.17
N LYS A 197 13.40 12.88 16.48
CA LYS A 197 14.15 13.21 15.25
C LYS A 197 15.64 12.82 15.23
N GLY A 198 16.32 12.87 16.38
CA GLY A 198 17.77 12.66 16.50
C GLY A 198 18.25 11.20 16.52
N ALA A 199 17.42 10.22 16.18
CA ALA A 199 17.84 8.83 16.12
C ALA A 199 18.81 8.56 14.95
N GLU A 200 19.97 7.95 15.24
CA GLU A 200 21.02 7.69 14.23
C GLU A 200 20.59 6.69 13.14
N ASP A 201 19.69 5.77 13.47
CA ASP A 201 19.16 4.73 12.56
C ASP A 201 17.80 5.10 11.96
N ALA A 202 17.43 6.39 11.99
CA ALA A 202 16.21 6.90 11.39
C ALA A 202 16.15 6.61 9.88
N ILE A 203 15.00 6.10 9.43
CA ILE A 203 14.70 5.84 8.02
C ILE A 203 14.01 7.06 7.41
N SER A 204 12.94 7.55 8.04
CA SER A 204 12.26 8.81 7.71
C SER A 204 12.42 9.79 8.87
N VAL A 205 12.75 11.04 8.59
CA VAL A 205 13.00 12.08 9.59
C VAL A 205 12.06 13.26 9.35
N GLY A 206 11.12 13.50 10.26
CA GLY A 206 10.24 14.66 10.29
C GLY A 206 10.81 15.81 11.14
N ASP A 207 9.93 16.72 11.57
CA ASP A 207 10.34 17.89 12.36
C ASP A 207 10.52 17.57 13.84
N GLU A 208 9.67 16.69 14.37
CA GLU A 208 9.71 16.28 15.79
C GLU A 208 10.08 14.80 15.94
N PHE A 209 9.58 13.97 15.03
CA PHE A 209 9.69 12.52 15.10
C PHE A 209 10.44 11.94 13.90
N ALA A 210 10.92 10.73 14.07
CA ALA A 210 11.50 9.89 13.04
C ALA A 210 10.90 8.48 13.12
N LEU A 211 10.94 7.75 12.00
CA LEU A 211 10.56 6.35 11.91
C LEU A 211 11.79 5.45 11.85
N VAL A 212 11.78 4.39 12.64
CA VAL A 212 12.84 3.37 12.70
C VAL A 212 12.23 1.97 12.66
N ILE A 213 13.02 0.98 12.23
CA ILE A 213 12.66 -0.44 12.31
C ILE A 213 13.66 -1.16 13.22
N ARG A 214 13.25 -1.41 14.48
CA ARG A 214 14.10 -1.98 15.53
C ARG A 214 13.53 -3.27 16.10
N ARG A 215 14.36 -4.12 16.69
CA ARG A 215 13.87 -5.28 17.45
C ARG A 215 13.10 -4.77 18.67
N THR A 216 11.92 -5.34 18.90
CA THR A 216 11.23 -5.11 20.18
C THR A 216 12.08 -5.70 21.30
N ALA A 217 12.29 -4.91 22.36
CA ALA A 217 12.77 -5.46 23.61
C ALA A 217 11.65 -6.38 24.14
N VAL A 218 11.99 -7.65 24.36
CA VAL A 218 11.12 -8.63 25.01
C VAL A 218 11.07 -8.33 26.50
#